data_AF-A0A7S3MQW6-F1
#
_entry.id   AF-A0A7S3MQW6-F1
#
_cell.length_a   1.000
_cell.length_b   1.000
_cell.length_c   1.000
_cell.angle_alpha   90.00
_cell.angle_beta   90.00
_cell.angle_gamma   90.00
#
_symmetry.space_group_name_H-M   'P 1'
#
loop_
_entity.id
_entity.type
_entity.pdbx_description
1 polymer ?
#
loop_
_entity_poly.entity_id
_entity_poly.type
_entity_poly.pdbx_seq_one_letter_code
_entity_poly.pdbx_strand_id
1 'polypeptide(L)'
;QNLWDAFKAVCRGKFIALNAHKRKQERSKIDTLTSQLKELEKQEQTHSKASRRQEITKIRAELKEIGTQKTLQKINESRSWFFERINKIDRPLARLIKKKREKNQIDTIKNDKGDITTDPTEIQTTIREYYKHLYANKLENLEEMDKFLDTYTLPRLNQEEVESLNRPITGSEIVAII
;
A
#
# COMPACT_ATOMS: atom_id res chain seq x y z
N GLN A 1 17.02 32.53 34.86
CA GLN A 1 15.76 31.91 34.40
C GLN A 1 15.11 32.84 33.40
N ASN A 2 14.90 32.43 32.14
CA ASN A 2 14.33 33.32 31.13
C ASN A 2 12.79 33.34 31.23
N LEU A 3 12.16 34.50 31.01
CA LEU A 3 10.70 34.69 30.98
C LEU A 3 10.00 33.67 30.07
N TRP A 4 10.64 33.34 28.95
CA TRP A 4 10.19 32.33 28.00
C TRP A 4 10.12 30.91 28.58
N ASP A 5 11.08 30.53 29.44
CA ASP A 5 11.07 29.21 30.07
C ASP A 5 9.97 29.09 31.12
N ALA A 6 9.72 30.18 31.87
CA ALA A 6 8.60 30.25 32.81
C ALA A 6 7.24 30.14 32.07
N PHE A 7 7.06 30.87 30.96
CA PHE A 7 5.85 30.79 30.15
C PHE A 7 5.61 29.38 29.58
N LYS A 8 6.62 28.75 28.97
CA LYS A 8 6.53 27.38 28.44
C LYS A 8 6.12 26.38 29.53
N ALA A 9 6.68 26.50 30.73
CA ALA A 9 6.34 25.62 31.86
C ALA A 9 4.87 25.75 32.26
N VAL A 10 4.36 26.98 32.40
CA VAL A 10 2.94 27.25 32.72
C VAL A 10 2.02 26.72 31.63
N CYS A 11 2.29 27.01 30.37
CA CYS A 11 1.51 26.51 29.23
C CYS A 11 1.47 24.98 29.21
N ARG A 12 2.64 24.33 29.35
CA ARG A 12 2.73 22.86 29.40
C ARG A 12 1.89 22.28 30.53
N GLY A 13 1.93 22.88 31.72
CA GLY A 13 1.09 22.47 32.86
C GLY A 13 -0.40 22.54 32.53
N LYS A 14 -0.87 23.65 31.95
CA LYS A 14 -2.27 23.82 31.53
C LYS A 14 -2.69 22.79 30.48
N PHE A 15 -1.86 22.54 29.46
CA PHE A 15 -2.16 21.54 28.43
C PHE A 15 -2.19 20.12 28.99
N ILE A 16 -1.30 19.77 29.93
CA ILE A 16 -1.32 18.47 30.61
C ILE A 16 -2.62 18.30 31.38
N ALA A 17 -3.04 19.31 32.15
CA ALA A 17 -4.28 19.27 32.92
C ALA A 17 -5.52 19.11 32.02
N LEU A 18 -5.59 19.87 30.93
CA LEU A 18 -6.67 19.76 29.94
C LEU A 18 -6.72 18.37 29.28
N ASN A 19 -5.56 17.84 28.87
CA ASN A 19 -5.48 16.49 28.30
C ASN A 19 -5.86 15.41 29.31
N ALA A 20 -5.45 15.55 30.57
CA ALA A 20 -5.83 14.62 31.64
C ALA A 20 -7.35 14.62 31.86
N HIS A 21 -7.97 15.80 31.90
CA HIS A 21 -9.41 15.96 32.00
C HIS A 21 -10.13 15.31 30.81
N LYS A 22 -9.70 15.61 29.57
CA LYS A 22 -10.28 15.04 28.35
C LYS A 22 -10.19 13.52 28.33
N ARG A 23 -9.03 12.95 28.67
CA ARG A 23 -8.84 11.49 28.78
C ARG A 23 -9.77 10.86 29.83
N LYS A 24 -9.96 11.54 30.97
CA LYS A 24 -10.87 11.07 32.02
C LYS A 24 -12.32 11.05 31.51
N GLN A 25 -12.74 12.10 30.81
CA GLN A 25 -14.09 12.21 30.23
C GLN A 25 -14.34 11.16 29.13
N GLU A 26 -13.37 10.93 28.23
CA GLU A 26 -13.47 9.88 27.21
C GLU A 26 -13.60 8.50 27.84
N ARG A 27 -12.80 8.22 28.88
CA ARG A 27 -12.84 6.95 29.61
C ARG A 27 -14.19 6.75 30.29
N SER A 28 -14.69 7.74 31.01
CA SER A 28 -16.01 7.63 31.67
C SER A 28 -17.14 7.44 30.67
N LYS A 29 -17.06 8.07 29.49
CA LYS A 29 -18.03 7.86 28.40
C LYS A 29 -18.00 6.41 27.90
N ILE A 30 -16.82 5.86 27.63
CA ILE A 30 -16.66 4.46 27.20
C ILE A 30 -17.17 3.50 28.27
N ASP A 31 -16.81 3.72 29.53
CA ASP A 31 -17.22 2.85 30.65
C ASP A 31 -18.75 2.86 30.83
N THR A 32 -19.38 4.03 30.70
CA THR A 32 -20.84 4.19 30.74
C THR A 32 -21.52 3.44 29.60
N LEU A 33 -21.09 3.68 28.35
CA LEU A 33 -21.65 3.03 27.17
C LEU A 33 -21.48 1.50 27.21
N THR A 34 -20.32 1.03 27.68
CA THR A 34 -20.04 -0.41 27.81
C THR A 34 -20.92 -1.06 28.87
N SER A 35 -21.18 -0.36 29.98
CA SER A 35 -22.07 -0.84 31.05
C SER A 35 -23.53 -0.89 30.58
N GLN A 36 -23.99 0.16 29.89
CA GLN A 36 -25.32 0.19 29.27
C GLN A 36 -25.50 -0.92 28.23
N LEU A 37 -24.49 -1.16 27.38
CA LEU A 37 -24.53 -2.22 26.39
C LEU A 37 -24.72 -3.60 27.04
N LYS A 38 -23.95 -3.90 28.10
CA LYS A 38 -24.04 -5.18 28.82
C LYS A 38 -25.43 -5.41 29.44
N GLU A 39 -26.02 -4.36 30.02
CA GLU A 39 -27.35 -4.45 30.62
C GLU A 39 -28.43 -4.68 29.56
N LEU A 40 -28.38 -3.94 28.45
CA LEU A 40 -29.33 -4.13 27.35
C LEU A 40 -29.20 -5.50 26.68
N GLU A 41 -27.99 -6.02 26.53
CA GLU A 41 -27.74 -7.37 25.99
C GLU A 41 -28.34 -8.45 26.90
N LYS A 42 -28.20 -8.32 28.23
CA LYS A 42 -28.80 -9.23 29.21
C LYS A 42 -30.33 -9.21 29.15
N GLN A 43 -30.92 -8.02 29.09
CA GLN A 43 -32.38 -7.86 28.98
C GLN A 43 -32.91 -8.44 27.67
N GLU A 44 -32.19 -8.25 26.55
CA GLU A 44 -32.57 -8.79 25.24
C GLU A 44 -32.57 -10.33 25.22
N GLN A 45 -31.66 -10.97 25.96
CA GLN A 45 -31.60 -12.42 26.09
C GLN A 45 -32.80 -13.00 26.84
N THR A 46 -33.33 -12.28 27.82
CA THR A 46 -34.53 -12.69 28.59
C THR A 46 -35.84 -12.40 27.85
N HIS A 47 -35.94 -11.21 27.25
CA HIS A 47 -37.16 -10.75 26.57
C HIS A 47 -36.77 -9.95 25.34
N SER A 48 -36.92 -10.53 24.17
CA SER A 48 -36.52 -9.84 22.94
C SER A 48 -37.47 -8.68 22.61
N LYS A 49 -36.92 -7.49 22.32
CA LYS A 49 -37.69 -6.29 21.93
C LYS A 49 -36.99 -5.52 20.82
N ALA A 50 -37.72 -5.20 19.75
CA ALA A 50 -37.16 -4.50 18.58
C ALA A 50 -36.54 -3.13 18.93
N SER A 51 -37.18 -2.34 19.81
CA SER A 51 -36.64 -1.05 20.26
C SER A 51 -35.30 -1.20 20.96
N ARG A 52 -35.11 -2.26 21.76
CA ARG A 52 -33.87 -2.53 22.48
C ARG A 52 -32.74 -2.92 21.52
N ARG A 53 -33.04 -3.72 20.49
CA ARG A 53 -32.07 -4.05 19.43
C ARG A 53 -31.58 -2.80 18.70
N GLN A 54 -32.45 -1.83 18.46
CA GLN A 54 -32.06 -0.54 17.87
C GLN A 54 -31.11 0.24 18.79
N GLU A 55 -31.39 0.31 20.09
CA GLU A 55 -30.51 0.95 21.07
C GLU A 55 -29.14 0.28 21.17
N ILE A 56 -29.09 -1.06 21.21
CA ILE A 56 -27.84 -1.84 21.20
C ILE A 56 -27.03 -1.51 19.93
N THR A 57 -27.68 -1.45 18.78
CA THR A 57 -27.02 -1.13 17.51
C THR A 57 -26.44 0.29 17.54
N LYS A 58 -27.19 1.25 18.09
CA LYS A 58 -26.74 2.64 18.26
C LYS A 58 -25.51 2.74 19.16
N ILE A 59 -25.54 2.11 20.33
CA ILE A 59 -24.41 2.12 21.29
C ILE A 59 -23.17 1.46 20.67
N ARG A 60 -23.32 0.34 19.95
CA ARG A 60 -22.23 -0.32 19.24
C ARG A 60 -21.63 0.59 18.15
N ALA A 61 -22.45 1.31 17.41
CA ALA A 61 -21.99 2.27 16.40
C ALA A 61 -21.19 3.42 17.04
N GLU A 62 -21.68 3.97 18.16
CA GLU A 62 -20.99 5.04 18.89
C GLU A 62 -19.64 4.57 19.46
N LEU A 63 -19.57 3.38 20.05
CA LEU A 63 -18.32 2.79 20.52
C LEU A 63 -17.32 2.57 19.37
N LYS A 64 -17.81 2.12 18.21
CA LYS A 64 -16.98 1.97 17.01
C LYS A 64 -16.42 3.31 16.55
N GLU A 65 -17.24 4.36 16.53
CA GLU A 65 -16.81 5.71 16.15
C GLU A 65 -15.76 6.29 17.11
N ILE A 66 -15.92 6.10 18.42
CA ILE A 66 -14.89 6.49 19.41
C ILE A 66 -13.59 5.72 19.13
N GLY A 67 -13.68 4.44 18.80
CA GLY A 67 -12.53 3.60 18.43
C GLY A 67 -11.80 4.07 17.16
N THR A 68 -12.55 4.47 16.12
CA THR A 68 -11.96 4.98 14.87
C THR A 68 -11.29 6.33 15.10
N GLN A 69 -11.91 7.26 15.83
CA GLN A 69 -11.32 8.54 16.18
C GLN A 69 -10.00 8.38 16.96
N LYS A 70 -9.96 7.46 17.93
CA LYS A 70 -8.75 7.16 18.70
C LYS A 70 -7.64 6.56 17.84
N THR A 71 -8.01 5.74 16.87
CA THR A 71 -7.07 5.17 15.89
C THR A 71 -6.47 6.27 15.01
N LEU A 72 -7.31 7.18 14.52
CA LEU A 72 -6.88 8.34 13.73
C LEU A 72 -5.94 9.26 14.52
N GLN A 73 -6.26 9.50 15.81
CA GLN A 73 -5.39 10.28 16.68
C GLN A 73 -3.99 9.65 16.80
N LYS A 74 -3.89 8.33 17.03
CA LYS A 74 -2.59 7.64 17.10
C LYS A 74 -1.79 7.74 15.81
N ILE A 75 -2.47 7.63 14.66
CA ILE A 75 -1.84 7.82 13.34
C ILE A 75 -1.28 9.24 13.22
N ASN A 76 -2.04 10.25 13.62
CA ASN A 76 -1.60 11.64 13.58
C ASN A 76 -0.47 11.93 14.57
N GLU A 77 -0.50 11.34 15.77
CA GLU A 77 0.61 11.41 16.74
C GLU A 77 1.89 10.80 16.15
N SER A 78 1.79 9.63 15.51
CA SER A 78 2.93 9.00 14.83
C SER A 78 3.45 9.85 13.66
N ARG A 79 2.56 10.50 12.90
CA ARG A 79 2.93 11.43 11.83
C ARG A 79 3.65 12.65 12.40
N SER A 80 3.06 13.31 13.42
CA SER A 80 3.67 14.46 14.09
C SER A 80 5.05 14.14 14.65
N TRP A 81 5.19 13.00 15.32
CA TRP A 81 6.48 12.50 15.81
C TRP A 81 7.51 12.33 14.69
N PHE A 82 7.09 11.83 13.52
CA PHE A 82 7.94 11.72 12.35
C PHE A 82 8.34 13.11 11.82
N PHE A 83 7.38 14.04 11.69
CA PHE A 83 7.61 15.41 11.22
C PHE A 83 8.57 16.20 12.13
N GLU A 84 8.38 16.15 13.44
CA GLU A 84 9.28 16.80 14.42
C GLU A 84 10.73 16.29 14.32
N ARG A 85 10.89 15.05 13.86
CA ARG A 85 12.19 14.39 13.71
C ARG A 85 12.75 14.49 12.29
N ILE A 86 12.08 15.21 11.37
CA ILE A 86 12.51 15.38 9.98
C ILE A 86 13.94 15.94 9.89
N ASN A 87 14.28 16.93 10.72
CA ASN A 87 15.61 17.53 10.72
C ASN A 87 16.72 16.58 11.24
N LYS A 88 16.38 15.36 11.68
CA LYS A 88 17.30 14.31 12.13
C LYS A 88 17.11 13.01 11.35
N ILE A 89 16.57 13.10 10.13
CA ILE A 89 16.15 11.95 9.30
C ILE A 89 17.31 11.14 8.75
N ASP A 90 18.53 11.67 8.71
CA ASP A 90 19.68 11.01 8.06
C ASP A 90 19.82 9.55 8.48
N ARG A 91 19.71 9.26 9.79
CA ARG A 91 19.86 7.90 10.31
C ARG A 91 18.65 6.99 10.02
N PRO A 92 17.39 7.37 10.31
CA PRO A 92 16.22 6.59 9.89
C PRO A 92 16.13 6.37 8.37
N LEU A 93 16.38 7.39 7.56
CA LEU A 93 16.34 7.31 6.10
C LEU A 93 17.46 6.44 5.56
N ALA A 94 18.69 6.58 6.05
CA ALA A 94 19.78 5.68 5.68
C ALA A 94 19.44 4.21 5.99
N ARG A 95 18.78 3.92 7.11
CA ARG A 95 18.30 2.55 7.40
C ARG A 95 17.22 2.08 6.43
N LEU A 96 16.27 2.94 6.06
CA LEU A 96 15.23 2.60 5.09
C LEU A 96 15.81 2.33 3.70
N ILE A 97 16.73 3.19 3.25
CA ILE A 97 17.45 3.03 1.97
C ILE A 97 18.28 1.74 2.00
N LYS A 98 19.03 1.49 3.09
CA LYS A 98 19.80 0.25 3.27
C LYS A 98 18.91 -0.99 3.21
N LYS A 99 17.81 -1.03 3.97
CA LYS A 99 16.85 -2.15 3.92
C LYS A 99 16.25 -2.36 2.53
N LYS A 100 15.96 -1.28 1.81
CA LYS A 100 15.46 -1.37 0.43
C LYS A 100 16.52 -1.93 -0.52
N ARG A 101 17.78 -1.54 -0.34
CA ARG A 101 18.92 -2.09 -1.10
C ARG A 101 19.12 -3.57 -0.81
N GLU A 102 19.22 -3.96 0.46
CA GLU A 102 19.39 -5.36 0.89
C GLU A 102 18.29 -6.29 0.39
N LYS A 103 17.04 -5.82 0.30
CA LYS A 103 15.93 -6.62 -0.23
C LYS A 103 15.98 -6.85 -1.74
N ASN A 104 16.53 -5.89 -2.48
CA ASN A 104 16.52 -5.89 -3.94
C ASN A 104 17.84 -6.39 -4.53
N GLN A 105 18.90 -6.44 -3.73
CA GLN A 105 20.23 -6.84 -4.15
C GLN A 105 20.33 -8.38 -4.15
N ILE A 106 20.78 -8.93 -5.26
CA ILE A 106 21.14 -10.35 -5.35
C ILE A 106 22.61 -10.45 -4.95
N ASP A 107 22.86 -10.84 -3.69
CA ASP A 107 24.22 -10.95 -3.15
C ASP A 107 24.88 -12.31 -3.42
N THR A 108 24.08 -13.33 -3.76
CA THR A 108 24.55 -14.69 -4.04
C THR A 108 23.72 -15.32 -5.15
N ILE A 109 24.35 -15.97 -6.11
CA ILE A 109 23.66 -16.78 -7.12
C ILE A 109 24.37 -18.12 -7.29
N LYS A 110 23.62 -19.15 -7.69
CA LYS A 110 24.17 -20.43 -8.12
C LYS A 110 24.39 -20.39 -9.62
N ASN A 111 25.61 -20.67 -10.07
CA ASN A 111 25.94 -20.71 -11.49
C ASN A 111 25.50 -22.04 -12.14
N ASP A 112 25.63 -22.14 -13.47
CA ASP A 112 25.25 -23.33 -14.24
C ASP A 112 26.08 -24.58 -13.88
N LYS A 113 27.30 -24.40 -13.35
CA LYS A 113 28.17 -25.49 -12.86
C LYS A 113 27.75 -26.00 -11.49
N GLY A 114 26.85 -25.28 -10.81
CA GLY A 114 26.32 -25.61 -9.50
C GLY A 114 27.07 -24.97 -8.32
N ASP A 115 28.05 -24.12 -8.59
CA ASP A 115 28.80 -23.39 -7.56
C ASP A 115 28.05 -22.11 -7.15
N ILE A 116 28.15 -21.75 -5.87
CA ILE A 116 27.58 -20.51 -5.34
C ILE A 116 28.65 -19.42 -5.43
N THR A 117 28.34 -18.32 -6.12
CA THR A 117 29.22 -17.16 -6.23
C THR A 117 28.59 -15.92 -5.62
N THR A 118 29.44 -15.07 -5.06
CA THR A 118 29.11 -13.74 -4.52
C THR A 118 29.76 -12.62 -5.34
N ASP A 119 30.53 -12.97 -6.38
CA ASP A 119 31.21 -11.97 -7.19
C ASP A 119 30.20 -11.23 -8.08
N PRO A 120 30.13 -9.88 -8.04
CA PRO A 120 29.14 -9.12 -8.81
C PRO A 120 29.23 -9.35 -10.33
N THR A 121 30.44 -9.56 -10.86
CA THR A 121 30.64 -9.78 -12.30
C THR A 121 30.16 -11.16 -12.71
N GLU A 122 30.47 -12.19 -11.92
CA GLU A 122 29.93 -13.54 -12.13
C GLU A 122 28.41 -13.60 -11.96
N ILE A 123 27.83 -12.90 -10.98
CA ILE A 123 26.38 -12.82 -10.78
C ILE A 123 25.71 -12.21 -12.02
N GLN A 124 26.23 -11.09 -12.52
CA GLN A 124 25.71 -10.44 -13.73
C GLN A 124 25.84 -11.34 -14.96
N THR A 125 26.98 -12.03 -15.10
CA THR A 125 27.25 -12.93 -16.22
C THR A 125 26.30 -14.12 -16.19
N THR A 126 26.11 -14.74 -15.03
CA THR A 126 25.18 -15.86 -14.84
C THR A 126 23.75 -15.48 -15.21
N ILE A 127 23.25 -14.33 -14.72
CA ILE A 127 21.90 -13.85 -15.05
C ILE A 127 21.79 -13.59 -16.56
N ARG A 128 22.80 -12.94 -17.16
CA ARG A 128 22.83 -12.62 -18.58
C ARG A 128 22.83 -13.89 -19.44
N GLU A 129 23.66 -14.87 -19.10
CA GLU A 129 23.78 -16.14 -19.83
C GLU A 129 22.49 -16.94 -19.73
N TYR A 130 21.90 -17.05 -18.53
CA TYR A 130 20.60 -17.70 -18.34
C TYR A 130 19.53 -17.14 -19.29
N TYR A 131 19.33 -15.81 -19.30
CA TYR A 131 18.33 -15.20 -20.17
C TYR A 131 18.70 -15.26 -21.65
N LYS A 132 20.00 -15.20 -21.99
CA LYS A 132 20.48 -15.42 -23.35
C LYS A 132 20.10 -16.82 -23.84
N HIS A 133 20.26 -17.85 -23.02
CA HIS A 133 19.87 -19.22 -23.35
C HIS A 133 18.34 -19.39 -23.38
N LEU A 134 17.61 -18.79 -22.44
CA LEU A 134 16.14 -18.85 -22.38
C LEU A 134 15.49 -18.26 -23.64
N TYR A 135 16.03 -17.16 -24.16
CA TYR A 135 15.55 -16.48 -25.36
C TYR A 135 16.35 -16.79 -26.61
N ALA A 136 17.32 -17.71 -26.55
CA ALA A 136 17.92 -18.24 -27.76
C ALA A 136 16.84 -19.02 -28.51
N ASN A 137 16.24 -18.39 -29.52
CA ASN A 137 15.24 -19.02 -30.38
C ASN A 137 15.76 -20.38 -30.86
N LYS A 138 15.10 -21.46 -30.44
CA LYS A 138 15.20 -22.74 -31.13
C LYS A 138 14.49 -22.58 -32.46
N LEU A 139 15.22 -22.20 -33.50
CA LEU A 139 14.81 -22.30 -34.90
C LEU A 139 14.67 -23.77 -35.35
N GLU A 140 14.33 -24.69 -34.44
CA GLU A 140 14.21 -26.12 -34.74
C GLU A 140 12.99 -26.41 -35.63
N ASN A 141 11.96 -25.54 -35.59
CA ASN A 141 10.66 -25.81 -36.23
C ASN A 141 10.25 -24.73 -37.27
N LEU A 142 11.19 -24.18 -38.04
CA LEU A 142 10.88 -23.23 -39.12
C LEU A 142 9.85 -23.79 -40.10
N GLU A 143 10.00 -25.05 -40.52
CA GLU A 143 9.04 -25.73 -41.41
C GLU A 143 7.65 -25.92 -40.78
N GLU A 144 7.57 -26.16 -39.47
CA GLU A 144 6.28 -26.34 -38.79
C GLU A 144 5.58 -25.00 -38.57
N MET A 145 6.35 -23.93 -38.32
CA MET A 145 5.86 -22.56 -38.29
C MET A 145 5.37 -22.11 -39.67
N ASP A 146 6.12 -22.38 -40.75
CA ASP A 146 5.71 -22.06 -42.11
C ASP A 146 4.45 -22.85 -42.49
N LYS A 147 4.39 -24.16 -42.19
CA LYS A 147 3.16 -24.95 -42.36
C LYS A 147 1.98 -24.39 -41.57
N PHE A 148 2.19 -23.98 -40.31
CA PHE A 148 1.15 -23.36 -39.50
C PHE A 148 0.66 -22.05 -40.13
N LEU A 149 1.56 -21.18 -40.57
CA LEU A 149 1.19 -19.93 -41.22
C LEU A 149 0.49 -20.18 -42.57
N ASP A 150 0.91 -21.18 -43.33
CA ASP A 150 0.32 -21.58 -44.61
C ASP A 150 -1.08 -22.20 -44.46
N THR A 151 -1.42 -22.82 -43.32
CA THR A 151 -2.79 -23.27 -43.07
C THR A 151 -3.80 -22.13 -42.99
N TYR A 152 -3.33 -20.90 -42.71
CA TYR A 152 -4.16 -19.71 -42.72
C TYR A 152 -3.95 -18.95 -44.03
N THR A 153 -4.94 -19.00 -44.93
CA THR A 153 -5.02 -18.03 -46.02
C THR A 153 -5.41 -16.67 -45.46
N LEU A 154 -4.40 -15.89 -45.08
CA LEU A 154 -4.60 -14.51 -44.64
C LEU A 154 -5.20 -13.72 -45.82
N PRO A 155 -6.31 -12.99 -45.62
CA PRO A 155 -6.88 -12.15 -46.66
C PRO A 155 -5.83 -11.11 -47.05
N ARG A 156 -5.46 -11.09 -48.34
CA ARG A 156 -4.58 -10.07 -48.89
C ARG A 156 -5.41 -8.80 -49.07
N LEU A 157 -4.94 -7.72 -48.47
CA LEU A 157 -5.53 -6.40 -48.64
C LEU A 157 -5.43 -5.98 -50.10
N ASN A 158 -6.49 -5.37 -50.60
CA ASN A 158 -6.51 -4.79 -51.94
C ASN A 158 -5.68 -3.51 -51.97
N GLN A 159 -5.22 -3.11 -53.15
CA GLN A 159 -4.36 -1.92 -53.32
C GLN A 159 -4.95 -0.66 -52.66
N GLU A 160 -6.27 -0.49 -52.76
CA GLU A 160 -7.00 0.63 -52.19
C GLU A 160 -7.02 0.62 -50.65
N GLU A 161 -7.11 -0.57 -50.04
CA GLU A 161 -7.06 -0.74 -48.58
C GLU A 161 -5.65 -0.49 -48.05
N VAL A 162 -4.62 -0.94 -48.78
CA VAL A 162 -3.21 -0.68 -48.45
C VAL A 162 -2.91 0.82 -48.53
N GLU A 163 -3.39 1.50 -49.57
CA GLU A 163 -3.24 2.94 -49.70
C GLU A 163 -4.01 3.70 -48.62
N SER A 164 -5.19 3.21 -48.23
CA SER A 164 -5.95 3.80 -47.13
C SER A 164 -5.23 3.65 -45.79
N LEU A 165 -4.66 2.49 -45.48
CA LEU A 165 -3.96 2.22 -44.23
C LEU A 165 -2.60 2.94 -44.14
N ASN A 166 -1.95 3.20 -45.27
CA ASN A 166 -0.68 3.92 -45.33
C ASN A 166 -0.85 5.46 -45.37
N ARG A 167 -2.09 5.97 -45.42
CA ARG A 167 -2.32 7.42 -45.34
C ARG A 167 -2.00 7.93 -43.93
N PRO A 168 -1.51 9.18 -43.81
CA PRO A 168 -1.30 9.81 -42.51
C PRO A 168 -2.62 9.87 -41.72
N ILE A 169 -2.55 9.51 -40.44
CA ILE A 169 -3.71 9.58 -39.53
C ILE A 169 -4.18 11.03 -39.44
N THR A 170 -5.47 11.23 -39.69
CA THR A 170 -6.13 12.53 -39.65
C THR A 170 -6.62 12.87 -38.24
N GLY A 171 -6.69 14.16 -37.91
CA GLY A 171 -7.18 14.61 -36.60
C GLY A 171 -8.62 14.16 -36.31
N SER A 172 -9.45 14.02 -37.34
CA SER A 172 -10.81 13.48 -37.23
C SER A 172 -10.85 12.03 -36.75
N GLU A 173 -9.89 11.19 -37.19
CA GLU A 173 -9.81 9.79 -36.76
C GLU A 173 -9.39 9.67 -35.30
N ILE A 174 -8.52 10.56 -34.83
CA ILE A 174 -8.10 10.63 -33.42
C ILE A 174 -9.29 11.05 -32.54
N VAL A 175 -10.07 12.04 -32.97
CA VAL A 175 -11.24 12.53 -32.22
C VAL A 175 -12.36 11.50 -32.16
N ALA A 176 -12.52 10.63 -33.16
CA ALA A 176 -13.56 9.59 -33.17
C ALA A 176 -13.30 8.43 -32.20
N ILE A 177 -12.06 8.25 -31.74
CA ILE A 177 -11.65 7.17 -30.81
C ILE A 177 -11.68 7.65 -29.35
N ILE A 178 -11.64 8.96 -29.12
CA ILE A 178 -11.72 9.60 -27.79
C ILE A 178 -13.19 9.80 -27.40
#